data_AF-A0A958Q4V6-F1
#
_entry.id   AF-A0A958Q4V6-F1
#
_cell.length_a   1.000
_cell.length_b   1.000
_cell.length_c   1.000
_cell.angle_alpha   90.00
_cell.angle_beta   90.00
_cell.angle_gamma   90.00
#
_symmetry.space_group_name_H-M   'P 1'
#
loop_
_entity.id
_entity.type
_entity.pdbx_description
1 polymer ?
#
loop_
_entity_poly.entity_id
_entity_poly.type
_entity_poly.pdbx_seq_one_letter_code
_entity_poly.pdbx_strand_id
1 'polypeptide(L)'
;AIDVESSELWRTKDVADQGRWNSEVELTTQFFKECIETPVPLDLRAYRTLSPAPMAMDIYAWCSYRASYIKRATRPIPWPVLQAQFGSGFPFTEQGARDFKKAFKRNLDVVRLVYPELKVDESSNSSGLILLPSKPHIPKLGPGPGRAEQKRLF
;
A
#
# COMPACT_ATOMS: atom_id res chain seq x y z
N ALA A 1 -25.78 -9.17 -11.49
CA ALA A 1 -25.25 -8.66 -10.22
C ALA A 1 -23.97 -9.43 -9.94
N ILE A 2 -22.86 -8.76 -9.67
CA ILE A 2 -21.63 -9.45 -9.25
C ILE A 2 -21.85 -9.76 -7.78
N ASP A 3 -21.91 -11.05 -7.45
CA ASP A 3 -22.00 -11.53 -6.08
C ASP A 3 -20.67 -11.19 -5.41
N VAL A 4 -20.66 -10.16 -4.56
CA VAL A 4 -19.48 -9.85 -3.74
C VAL A 4 -19.54 -10.83 -2.58
N GLU A 5 -18.89 -11.97 -2.77
CA GLU A 5 -18.75 -13.00 -1.75
C GLU A 5 -18.10 -12.36 -0.51
N SER A 6 -18.89 -12.19 0.55
CA SER A 6 -18.46 -11.58 1.82
C SER A 6 -17.40 -12.47 2.46
N SER A 7 -16.12 -12.22 2.15
CA SER A 7 -15.00 -12.97 2.71
C SER A 7 -14.61 -12.38 4.06
N GLU A 8 -14.83 -13.14 5.14
CA GLU A 8 -14.32 -12.79 6.46
C GLU A 8 -12.78 -12.91 6.49
N LEU A 9 -12.11 -11.84 6.92
CA LEU A 9 -10.64 -11.76 6.90
C LEU A 9 -9.99 -12.45 8.11
N TRP A 10 -10.62 -12.31 9.27
CA TRP A 10 -10.18 -12.89 10.54
C TRP A 10 -11.39 -13.29 11.37
N ARG A 11 -11.21 -14.26 12.27
CA ARG A 11 -12.26 -14.71 13.18
C ARG A 11 -12.38 -13.76 14.37
N THR A 12 -13.61 -13.41 14.75
CA THR A 12 -13.88 -12.72 16.00
C THR A 12 -13.72 -13.70 17.16
N LYS A 13 -12.87 -13.34 18.14
CA LYS A 13 -12.77 -14.11 19.39
C LYS A 13 -14.03 -13.91 20.23
N ASP A 14 -14.37 -14.90 21.03
CA ASP A 14 -15.49 -14.84 21.97
C ASP A 14 -15.37 -13.65 22.92
N VAL A 15 -16.51 -13.07 23.31
CA VAL A 15 -16.57 -11.90 24.19
C VAL A 15 -15.88 -12.15 25.53
N ALA A 16 -15.84 -13.42 25.98
CA ALA A 16 -15.17 -13.85 27.20
C ALA A 16 -13.63 -13.72 27.17
N ASP A 17 -13.03 -13.62 25.99
CA ASP A 17 -11.57 -13.52 25.80
C ASP A 17 -11.10 -12.08 25.52
N GLN A 18 -12.00 -11.09 25.52
CA GLN A 18 -11.67 -9.69 25.31
C GLN A 18 -10.84 -9.12 26.49
N GLY A 19 -9.74 -8.41 26.18
CA GLY A 19 -8.93 -7.71 27.19
C GLY A 19 -7.78 -8.51 27.80
N ARG A 20 -7.47 -9.71 27.30
CA ARG A 20 -6.30 -10.47 27.74
C ARG A 20 -5.00 -9.86 27.19
N TRP A 21 -3.98 -9.81 28.04
CA TRP A 21 -2.59 -9.59 27.62
C TRP A 21 -2.16 -10.73 26.69
N ASN A 22 -1.45 -10.44 25.59
CA ASN A 22 -1.18 -11.33 24.44
C ASN A 22 -2.41 -11.62 23.56
N SER A 23 -3.06 -10.57 23.05
CA SER A 23 -4.08 -10.72 22.00
C SER A 23 -3.50 -11.40 20.77
N GLU A 24 -4.25 -12.35 20.21
CA GLU A 24 -3.94 -13.01 18.94
C GLU A 24 -5.08 -12.76 17.96
N VAL A 25 -4.74 -12.70 16.67
CA VAL A 25 -5.71 -12.60 15.58
C VAL A 25 -5.63 -13.90 14.79
N GLU A 26 -6.75 -14.63 14.69
CA GLU A 26 -6.83 -15.84 13.88
C GLU A 26 -7.31 -15.46 12.47
N LEU A 27 -6.44 -15.62 11.48
CA LEU A 27 -6.79 -15.36 10.07
C LEU A 27 -7.61 -16.52 9.51
N THR A 28 -8.55 -16.22 8.63
CA THR A 28 -9.23 -17.27 7.88
C THR A 28 -8.24 -17.96 6.93
N THR A 29 -8.45 -19.26 6.68
CA THR A 29 -7.60 -20.03 5.76
C THR A 29 -7.53 -19.39 4.37
N GLN A 30 -8.64 -18.80 3.91
CA GLN A 30 -8.70 -18.11 2.62
C GLN A 30 -7.82 -16.86 2.62
N PHE A 31 -7.99 -15.98 3.61
CA PHE A 31 -7.19 -14.75 3.70
C PHE A 31 -5.70 -15.05 3.90
N PHE A 32 -5.36 -16.07 4.69
CA PHE A 32 -3.98 -16.52 4.84
C PHE A 32 -3.37 -16.96 3.50
N LYS A 33 -4.11 -17.75 2.69
CA LYS A 33 -3.66 -18.16 1.35
C LYS A 33 -3.44 -16.96 0.43
N GLU A 34 -4.37 -16.00 0.41
CA GLU A 34 -4.22 -14.79 -0.40
C GLU A 34 -2.96 -13.98 -0.03
N CYS A 35 -2.68 -13.86 1.28
CA CYS A 35 -1.50 -13.16 1.79
C CYS A 35 -0.18 -13.82 1.32
N ILE A 36 -0.09 -15.15 1.34
CA ILE A 36 1.12 -15.87 0.93
C ILE A 36 1.26 -15.95 -0.60
N GLU A 37 0.15 -15.96 -1.35
CA GLU A 37 0.16 -16.08 -2.80
C GLU A 37 0.48 -14.76 -3.51
N THR A 38 0.06 -13.63 -2.91
CA THR A 38 0.18 -12.30 -3.53
C THR A 38 0.93 -11.31 -2.64
N PRO A 39 2.19 -11.59 -2.25
CA PRO A 39 2.92 -10.72 -1.34
C PRO A 39 3.28 -9.38 -2.00
N VAL A 40 3.08 -8.29 -1.27
CA VAL A 40 3.54 -6.96 -1.66
C VAL A 40 5.00 -6.79 -1.23
N PRO A 41 5.92 -6.37 -2.13
CA PRO A 41 7.32 -6.16 -1.78
C PRO A 41 7.48 -4.88 -0.93
N LEU A 42 7.51 -5.04 0.40
CA LEU A 42 7.69 -3.96 1.38
C LEU A 42 8.93 -4.21 2.24
N ASP A 43 9.82 -3.22 2.34
CA ASP A 43 10.88 -3.24 3.37
C ASP A 43 10.28 -2.82 4.70
N LEU A 44 10.11 -3.78 5.61
CA LEU A 44 9.57 -3.54 6.95
C LEU A 44 10.46 -2.63 7.81
N ARG A 45 11.76 -2.53 7.51
CA ARG A 45 12.68 -1.61 8.21
C ARG A 45 12.35 -0.18 7.82
N ALA A 46 12.27 0.10 6.51
CA ALA A 46 11.86 1.40 5.99
C ALA A 46 10.44 1.76 6.48
N TYR A 47 9.51 0.80 6.43
CA TYR A 47 8.14 0.98 6.91
C TYR A 47 8.08 1.35 8.41
N ARG A 48 8.87 0.68 9.26
CA ARG A 48 8.97 1.01 10.69
C ARG A 48 9.54 2.41 10.93
N THR A 49 10.53 2.83 10.14
CA THR A 49 11.07 4.21 10.20
C THR A 49 10.00 5.26 9.92
N LEU A 50 9.02 4.94 9.05
CA LEU A 50 7.90 5.81 8.71
C LEU A 50 6.77 5.80 9.75
N SER A 51 6.83 4.97 10.80
CA SER A 51 5.77 4.83 11.82
C SER A 51 5.24 6.14 12.45
N PRO A 52 6.04 7.21 12.62
CA PRO A 52 5.53 8.48 13.13
C PRO A 52 4.64 9.25 12.13
N ALA A 53 4.64 8.87 10.85
CA ALA A 53 3.94 9.55 9.76
C ALA A 53 3.04 8.55 9.00
N PRO A 54 1.79 8.32 9.46
CA PRO A 54 0.88 7.33 8.86
C PRO A 54 0.65 7.52 7.36
N MET A 55 0.46 8.77 6.91
CA MET A 55 0.33 9.07 5.49
C MET A 55 1.58 8.69 4.68
N ALA A 56 2.78 8.87 5.24
CA ALA A 56 4.02 8.45 4.58
C ALA A 56 4.10 6.92 4.48
N MET A 57 3.64 6.18 5.49
CA MET A 57 3.55 4.71 5.44
C MET A 57 2.65 4.24 4.30
N ASP A 58 1.46 4.85 4.17
CA ASP A 58 0.50 4.51 3.12
C ASP A 58 1.06 4.84 1.72
N ILE A 59 1.67 6.02 1.56
CA ILE A 59 2.33 6.44 0.31
C ILE A 59 3.47 5.47 -0.03
N TYR A 60 4.30 5.11 0.96
CA TYR A 60 5.39 4.14 0.77
C TYR A 60 4.87 2.80 0.28
N ALA A 61 3.83 2.27 0.93
CA ALA A 61 3.27 0.97 0.56
C ALA A 61 2.69 0.99 -0.86
N TRP A 62 1.95 2.06 -1.18
CA TRP A 62 1.36 2.28 -2.50
C TRP A 62 2.42 2.43 -3.60
N CYS A 63 3.46 3.24 -3.36
CA CYS A 63 4.57 3.42 -4.30
C CYS A 63 5.36 2.14 -4.49
N SER A 64 5.68 1.41 -3.42
CA SER A 64 6.44 0.15 -3.49
C SER A 64 5.67 -0.92 -4.27
N TYR A 65 4.38 -1.08 -4.00
CA TYR A 65 3.50 -1.95 -4.78
C TYR A 65 3.53 -1.57 -6.26
N ARG A 66 3.27 -0.31 -6.60
CA ARG A 66 3.19 0.14 -8.00
C ARG A 66 4.53 0.06 -8.72
N ALA A 67 5.64 0.48 -8.10
CA ALA A 67 6.99 0.36 -8.66
C ALA A 67 7.33 -1.07 -9.05
N SER A 68 6.77 -2.05 -8.34
CA SER A 68 7.00 -3.46 -8.59
C SER A 68 6.32 -4.00 -9.87
N TYR A 69 5.35 -3.30 -10.46
CA TYR A 69 4.65 -3.72 -11.69
C TYR A 69 4.75 -2.72 -12.84
N ILE A 70 5.01 -1.44 -12.56
CA ILE A 70 5.08 -0.38 -13.57
C ILE A 70 6.31 -0.58 -14.48
N LYS A 71 6.05 -0.79 -15.78
CA LYS A 71 7.09 -0.89 -16.82
C LYS A 71 7.30 0.39 -17.63
N ARG A 72 6.35 1.33 -17.57
CA ARG A 72 6.32 2.59 -18.33
C ARG A 72 5.71 3.68 -17.46
N ALA A 73 5.99 4.96 -17.74
CA ALA A 73 5.39 6.06 -17.00
C ALA A 73 3.85 5.93 -16.96
N THR A 74 3.25 6.18 -15.80
CA THR A 74 1.80 6.15 -15.67
C THR A 74 1.17 7.36 -16.36
N ARG A 75 -0.12 7.27 -16.68
CA ARG A 75 -0.91 8.49 -16.90
C ARG A 75 -0.92 9.32 -15.61
N PRO A 76 -1.08 10.66 -15.69
CA PRO A 76 -1.22 11.50 -14.51
C PRO A 76 -2.36 10.99 -13.62
N ILE A 77 -2.04 10.66 -12.38
CA ILE A 77 -3.01 10.25 -11.36
C ILE A 77 -3.57 11.52 -10.74
N PRO A 78 -4.87 11.83 -10.92
CA PRO A 78 -5.40 13.13 -10.51
C PRO A 78 -5.34 13.36 -9.00
N TRP A 79 -5.08 14.60 -8.57
CA TRP A 79 -5.09 14.97 -7.14
C TRP A 79 -6.38 14.60 -6.40
N PRO A 80 -7.59 14.76 -6.98
CA PRO A 80 -8.82 14.33 -6.30
C PRO A 80 -8.87 12.82 -6.03
N VAL A 81 -8.31 12.00 -6.93
CA VAL A 81 -8.24 10.54 -6.78
C VAL A 81 -7.25 10.16 -5.68
N LEU A 82 -6.13 10.88 -5.58
CA LEU A 82 -5.19 10.72 -4.47
C LEU A 82 -5.82 11.17 -3.14
N GLN A 83 -6.57 12.26 -3.12
CA GLN A 83 -7.26 12.73 -1.91
C GLN A 83 -8.30 11.72 -1.43
N ALA A 84 -9.03 11.09 -2.34
CA ALA A 84 -9.96 10.02 -1.98
C ALA A 84 -9.27 8.80 -1.33
N GLN A 85 -8.00 8.53 -1.66
CA GLN A 85 -7.24 7.40 -1.12
C GLN A 85 -6.48 7.74 0.18
N PHE A 86 -5.90 8.94 0.27
CA PHE A 86 -4.97 9.31 1.34
C PHE A 86 -5.46 10.49 2.20
N GLY A 87 -6.52 11.18 1.77
CA GLY A 87 -6.93 12.47 2.29
C GLY A 87 -8.09 12.42 3.28
N SER A 88 -8.27 11.34 4.04
CA SER A 88 -9.40 11.16 4.98
C SER A 88 -9.52 12.29 6.02
N GLY A 89 -8.42 12.96 6.36
CA GLY A 89 -8.39 14.12 7.26
C GLY A 89 -8.57 15.48 6.59
N PHE A 90 -8.81 15.55 5.27
CA PHE A 90 -8.91 16.80 4.52
C PHE A 90 -10.30 16.95 3.88
N PRO A 91 -10.99 18.08 4.09
CA PRO A 91 -12.30 18.29 3.46
C PRO A 91 -12.17 18.39 1.94
N PHE A 92 -13.20 17.96 1.21
CA PHE A 92 -13.30 18.12 -0.25
C PHE A 92 -13.75 19.54 -0.63
N THR A 93 -13.00 20.53 -0.14
CA THR A 93 -13.11 21.95 -0.51
C THR A 93 -11.85 22.37 -1.26
N GLU A 94 -11.86 23.53 -1.91
CA GLU A 94 -10.65 24.04 -2.58
C GLU A 94 -9.46 24.17 -1.63
N GLN A 95 -9.70 24.69 -0.41
CA GLN A 95 -8.67 24.82 0.61
C GLN A 95 -8.18 23.45 1.09
N GLY A 96 -9.10 22.51 1.37
CA GLY A 96 -8.74 21.16 1.79
C GLY A 96 -7.95 20.39 0.72
N ALA A 97 -8.25 20.58 -0.56
CA ALA A 97 -7.48 20.00 -1.67
C ALA A 97 -6.05 20.57 -1.75
N ARG A 98 -5.88 21.89 -1.50
CA ARG A 98 -4.56 22.53 -1.45
C ARG A 98 -3.74 22.03 -0.26
N ASP A 99 -4.36 21.93 0.91
CA ASP A 99 -3.73 21.44 2.13
C ASP A 99 -3.35 19.96 2.02
N PHE A 100 -4.24 19.14 1.45
CA PHE A 100 -3.96 17.75 1.12
C PHE A 100 -2.75 17.65 0.20
N LYS A 101 -2.73 18.39 -0.92
CA LYS A 101 -1.62 18.35 -1.88
C LYS A 101 -0.29 18.73 -1.22
N LYS A 102 -0.30 19.73 -0.34
CA LYS A 102 0.88 20.15 0.44
C LYS A 102 1.34 19.06 1.42
N ALA A 103 0.41 18.44 2.14
CA ALA A 103 0.70 17.35 3.07
C ALA A 103 1.23 16.11 2.34
N PHE A 104 0.60 15.73 1.23
CA PHE A 104 0.99 14.59 0.42
C PHE A 104 2.42 14.73 -0.09
N LYS A 105 2.76 15.90 -0.67
CA LYS A 105 4.13 16.18 -1.17
C LYS A 105 5.18 16.08 -0.07
N ARG A 106 4.92 16.67 1.11
CA ARG A 106 5.82 16.56 2.26
C ARG A 106 6.05 15.12 2.69
N ASN A 107 5.00 14.31 2.74
CA ASN A 107 5.12 12.89 3.09
C ASN A 107 5.82 12.10 1.97
N LEU A 108 5.60 12.45 0.70
CA LEU A 108 6.31 11.86 -0.43
C LEU A 108 7.82 12.16 -0.36
N ASP A 109 8.22 13.36 0.03
CA ASP A 109 9.63 13.70 0.26
C ASP A 109 10.25 12.81 1.35
N VAL A 110 9.53 12.59 2.46
CA VAL A 110 9.96 11.66 3.52
C VAL A 110 10.09 10.23 2.98
N VAL A 111 9.15 9.77 2.16
CA VAL A 111 9.22 8.46 1.50
C VAL A 111 10.46 8.35 0.61
N ARG A 112 10.83 9.41 -0.12
CA ARG A 112 12.03 9.43 -0.98
C ARG A 112 13.33 9.38 -0.18
N LEU A 113 13.34 9.81 1.09
CA LEU A 113 14.50 9.64 1.96
C LEU A 113 14.75 8.17 2.30
N VAL A 114 13.69 7.40 2.54
CA VAL A 114 13.81 5.97 2.85
C VAL A 114 13.88 5.10 1.60
N TYR A 115 13.34 5.56 0.47
CA TYR A 115 13.33 4.85 -0.82
C TYR A 115 13.89 5.75 -1.95
N PRO A 116 15.21 5.94 -2.01
CA PRO A 116 15.84 6.92 -2.92
C PRO A 116 15.67 6.59 -4.41
N GLU A 117 15.53 5.32 -4.79
CA GLU A 117 15.34 4.93 -6.20
C GLU A 117 13.91 5.17 -6.70
N LEU A 118 12.99 5.62 -5.84
CA LEU A 118 11.63 5.97 -6.22
C LEU A 118 11.62 7.22 -7.12
N LYS A 119 11.15 7.05 -8.35
CA LYS A 119 11.03 8.10 -9.35
C LYS A 119 9.57 8.50 -9.51
N VAL A 120 9.28 9.73 -9.11
CA VAL A 120 7.97 10.36 -9.23
C VAL A 120 8.15 11.72 -9.87
N ASP A 121 7.29 12.03 -10.84
CA ASP A 121 7.22 13.34 -11.44
C ASP A 121 5.99 14.09 -10.93
N GLU A 122 6.27 15.16 -10.22
CA GLU A 122 5.31 16.11 -9.65
C GLU A 122 5.25 17.43 -10.43
N SER A 123 6.16 17.61 -11.40
CA SER A 123 6.42 18.85 -12.12
C SER A 123 5.59 18.96 -13.40
N SER A 124 5.30 17.81 -14.02
CA SER A 124 4.77 17.77 -15.39
C SER A 124 3.30 18.14 -15.52
N ASN A 125 2.50 18.22 -14.45
CA ASN A 125 1.12 18.73 -14.55
C ASN A 125 0.56 19.24 -13.20
N SER A 126 -0.08 20.40 -13.22
CA SER A 126 -0.86 20.95 -12.10
C SER A 126 -1.98 20.00 -11.61
N SER A 127 -2.39 19.04 -12.45
CA SER A 127 -3.54 18.14 -12.25
C SER A 127 -3.27 16.83 -11.51
N GLY A 128 -2.03 16.36 -11.36
CA GLY A 128 -1.79 15.05 -10.74
C GLY A 128 -0.34 14.64 -10.51
N LEU A 129 -0.14 13.34 -10.24
CA LEU A 129 1.16 12.69 -9.99
C LEU A 129 1.47 11.66 -11.09
N ILE A 130 2.70 11.64 -11.60
CA ILE A 130 3.15 10.60 -12.54
C ILE A 130 4.17 9.70 -11.84
N LEU A 131 3.92 8.39 -11.85
CA LEU A 131 4.89 7.40 -11.39
C LEU A 131 5.74 6.94 -12.57
N LEU A 132 7.05 7.00 -12.39
CA LEU A 132 8.01 6.53 -13.38
C LEU A 132 8.50 5.12 -13.01
N PRO A 133 8.95 4.32 -13.99
CA PRO A 133 9.59 3.03 -13.70
C PRO A 133 10.74 3.24 -12.71
N SER A 134 10.60 2.63 -11.54
CA SER A 134 11.51 2.74 -10.41
C SER A 134 12.02 1.35 -10.07
N LYS A 135 13.27 1.25 -9.62
CA LYS A 135 13.80 -0.04 -9.13
C LYS A 135 13.01 -0.41 -7.87
N PRO A 136 12.39 -1.60 -7.77
CA PRO A 136 11.68 -2.00 -6.56
C PRO A 136 12.60 -1.91 -5.34
N HIS A 137 12.07 -1.40 -4.23
CA HIS A 137 12.86 -1.21 -3.00
C HIS A 137 13.42 -2.53 -2.48
N ILE A 138 12.59 -3.58 -2.51
CA ILE A 138 13.03 -4.95 -2.32
C ILE A 138 12.65 -5.80 -3.54
N PRO A 139 13.44 -6.84 -3.86
CA PRO A 139 13.05 -7.80 -4.88
C PRO A 139 11.70 -8.42 -4.56
N LYS A 140 10.88 -8.67 -5.59
CA LYS A 140 9.73 -9.56 -5.42
C LYS A 140 10.24 -10.93 -5.02
N LEU A 141 9.53 -11.55 -4.07
CA LEU A 141 9.71 -12.96 -3.83
C LEU A 141 9.46 -13.68 -5.16
N GLY A 142 10.47 -14.42 -5.66
CA GLY A 142 10.28 -15.32 -6.79
C GLY A 142 9.21 -16.36 -6.45
N PRO A 143 8.74 -17.16 -7.42
CA PRO A 143 7.93 -18.32 -7.10
C PRO A 143 8.71 -19.19 -6.09
N GLY A 144 8.29 -19.16 -4.82
CA GLY A 144 8.90 -19.99 -3.79
C GLY A 144 8.70 -21.48 -4.11
N PRO A 145 9.50 -22.38 -3.52
CA PRO A 145 9.40 -23.82 -3.79
C PRO A 145 7.97 -24.38 -3.64
N GLY A 146 7.18 -23.86 -2.68
CA GLY A 146 5.77 -24.26 -2.50
C GLY A 146 4.81 -23.90 -3.64
N ARG A 147 5.13 -22.88 -4.45
CA ARG A 147 4.31 -22.47 -5.60
C ARG A 147 4.43 -23.44 -6.78
N ALA A 148 5.54 -24.17 -6.87
CA ALA A 148 5.76 -25.20 -7.88
C ALA A 148 5.13 -26.54 -7.47
N GLU A 149 5.14 -26.89 -6.19
CA GLU A 149 4.48 -28.09 -5.66
C GLU A 149 2.96 -28.01 -5.70
N GLN A 150 2.36 -26.87 -5.32
CA GLN A 150 0.90 -26.72 -5.33
C GLN A 150 0.31 -26.80 -6.75
N LYS A 151 1.05 -26.37 -7.78
CA LYS A 151 0.64 -26.51 -9.19
C LYS A 151 0.75 -27.94 -9.73
N ARG A 152 1.46 -28.84 -9.06
CA ARG A 152 1.57 -30.26 -9.46
C ARG A 152 0.51 -31.15 -8.81
N LEU A 153 -0.21 -30.63 -7.82
CA LEU A 153 -1.24 -31.36 -7.08
C LEU A 153 -2.66 -31.08 -7.59
N PHE A 154 -2.81 -30.30 -8.67
CA PHE A 154 -4.06 -30.04 -9.38
C PHE A 154 -3.86 -30.20 -10.88
#